data_AF-A0A699YEE1-F1
#
_entry.id   AF-A0A699YEE1-F1
#
_cell.length_a   1.000
_cell.length_b   1.000
_cell.length_c   1.000
_cell.angle_alpha   90.00
_cell.angle_beta   90.00
_cell.angle_gamma   90.00
#
_symmetry.space_group_name_H-M   'P 1'
#
loop_
_entity.id
_entity.type
_entity.pdbx_description
1 polymer ?
#
loop_
_entity_poly.entity_id
_entity_poly.type
_entity_poly.pdbx_seq_one_letter_code
_entity_poly.pdbx_strand_id
1 'polypeptide(L)'
;MPPKKKDDKKKADDPEAKFTEEIKALERVKNDLQVEESFLADKFRQLKAENERLHAEVEASRVRLQTATGDYADILEHRQEQIKAEEIKLRSMQLAAERLEAEMARVQEDMRVLRDQNHLQSQRLDDAAALLQDKENLEDAVRKQHDLIEKQSDELKALKRQLEERDSELGKARNQIEELSLKASAVTELKILFEEPWLVQVQHTRLKGEVPLDREANSLCALASGKLLVLYGGTSRSSTPAHDAVGREVVVLNLETMMWDKPGTARTMTPTHSHTGTVVGRTKMLALGGVKGELASAEISVLNTDTLKWIVPQVKGMERPPVRHGHATCAIREKLFVFGGTTADGTLLNDLWIYDQDVLSWTYVTCFGNLPSPRRGSTLCATEDGRRLYIFGGNDGERALNDVLFLELEKLSWTLLPVHVGALPEPREDHVACILSKYLIVSGGTTQGGSKRLGDVQVLDLYSPRWECLDDGSYTASLPWLRCRAMYTCFFGNKLFTLKPSMHERLWELQVMELALPEDIERLRHSKKRDLGLNERLELSDEGVIGVSSLELSWRPPTKNAERIERYKLMIATSTGVVKDVYQGRDTRFRITGLKSNTEYILCVKAIYDDGSFIWSESKAYTTKL
;
A
#
# COMPACT_ATOMS: atom_id res chain seq x y z
N MET A 1 -98.13 123.76 -14.00
CA MET A 1 -97.57 123.96 -12.63
C MET A 1 -97.01 125.40 -12.52
N PRO A 2 -96.60 125.90 -11.33
CA PRO A 2 -96.18 127.31 -11.06
C PRO A 2 -94.71 127.60 -11.52
N PRO A 3 -94.00 128.75 -11.25
CA PRO A 3 -94.23 129.83 -10.26
C PRO A 3 -94.02 131.32 -10.72
N LYS A 4 -93.36 132.19 -9.91
CA LYS A 4 -93.79 133.59 -9.58
C LYS A 4 -92.67 134.59 -9.13
N LYS A 5 -92.99 135.91 -9.21
CA LYS A 5 -92.76 137.04 -8.24
C LYS A 5 -91.40 137.82 -8.10
N LYS A 6 -91.52 139.15 -7.84
CA LYS A 6 -90.62 140.13 -7.14
C LYS A 6 -89.30 140.56 -7.82
N ASP A 7 -88.53 141.62 -7.43
CA ASP A 7 -88.65 143.00 -6.82
C ASP A 7 -87.18 143.62 -6.82
N ASP A 8 -86.76 144.87 -6.43
CA ASP A 8 -87.40 146.09 -5.86
C ASP A 8 -86.63 147.44 -6.13
N LYS A 9 -87.35 148.57 -5.92
CA LYS A 9 -87.04 149.98 -5.50
C LYS A 9 -85.62 150.66 -5.44
N LYS A 10 -85.64 151.92 -5.95
CA LYS A 10 -85.28 153.27 -5.39
C LYS A 10 -83.91 153.59 -4.69
N LYS A 11 -83.25 154.65 -5.21
CA LYS A 11 -82.72 155.90 -4.56
C LYS A 11 -81.93 156.71 -5.62
N ALA A 12 -81.60 158.00 -5.53
CA ALA A 12 -82.23 159.22 -4.97
C ALA A 12 -81.45 160.45 -5.53
N ASP A 13 -82.11 161.58 -5.83
CA ASP A 13 -81.50 162.73 -6.52
C ASP A 13 -80.67 163.70 -5.65
N ASP A 14 -79.67 164.35 -6.27
CA ASP A 14 -78.92 165.52 -5.80
C ASP A 14 -78.65 166.45 -7.01
N PRO A 15 -79.05 167.74 -7.01
CA PRO A 15 -79.21 168.53 -8.24
C PRO A 15 -77.94 168.96 -9.02
N GLU A 16 -76.74 169.03 -8.43
CA GLU A 16 -75.56 169.58 -9.12
C GLU A 16 -75.09 168.76 -10.34
N ALA A 17 -75.47 167.48 -10.42
CA ALA A 17 -75.02 166.59 -11.51
C ALA A 17 -75.47 167.04 -12.91
N LYS A 18 -76.68 167.59 -13.06
CA LYS A 18 -77.31 167.81 -14.38
C LYS A 18 -76.64 168.85 -15.26
N PHE A 19 -76.16 169.96 -14.69
CA PHE A 19 -75.44 170.98 -15.48
C PHE A 19 -74.07 170.48 -15.98
N THR A 20 -73.59 169.36 -15.43
CA THR A 20 -72.35 168.68 -15.85
C THR A 20 -72.59 167.67 -16.98
N GLU A 21 -73.84 167.29 -17.29
CA GLU A 21 -74.12 166.32 -18.37
C GLU A 21 -74.14 166.94 -19.77
N GLU A 22 -74.77 168.12 -19.96
CA GLU A 22 -74.95 168.72 -21.30
C GLU A 22 -73.64 169.19 -21.94
N ILE A 23 -72.74 169.83 -21.19
CA ILE A 23 -71.41 170.22 -21.71
C ILE A 23 -70.61 168.97 -22.12
N LYS A 24 -70.66 167.92 -21.29
CA LYS A 24 -70.03 166.62 -21.58
C LYS A 24 -70.74 165.85 -22.71
N ALA A 25 -71.91 166.26 -23.19
CA ALA A 25 -72.55 165.66 -24.36
C ALA A 25 -71.99 166.27 -25.66
N LEU A 26 -71.81 167.60 -25.71
CA LEU A 26 -71.25 168.28 -26.88
C LEU A 26 -69.75 168.02 -27.07
N GLU A 27 -68.98 167.86 -26.00
CA GLU A 27 -67.56 167.47 -26.09
C GLU A 27 -67.36 166.05 -26.66
N ARG A 28 -68.31 165.12 -26.46
CA ARG A 28 -68.27 163.78 -27.07
C ARG A 28 -68.43 163.87 -28.58
N VAL A 29 -69.54 164.46 -29.06
CA VAL A 29 -69.83 164.56 -30.50
C VAL A 29 -68.70 165.26 -31.28
N LYS A 30 -68.05 166.27 -30.69
CA LYS A 30 -66.88 166.92 -31.31
C LYS A 30 -65.68 165.97 -31.40
N ASN A 31 -65.34 165.28 -30.32
CA ASN A 31 -64.20 164.35 -30.32
C ASN A 31 -64.44 163.15 -31.24
N ASP A 32 -65.65 162.60 -31.25
CA ASP A 32 -66.02 161.43 -32.07
C ASP A 32 -65.86 161.72 -33.58
N LEU A 33 -66.37 162.86 -34.05
CA LEU A 33 -66.20 163.31 -35.45
C LEU A 33 -64.74 163.62 -35.80
N GLN A 34 -63.98 164.22 -34.88
CA GLN A 34 -62.57 164.56 -35.11
C GLN A 34 -61.67 163.31 -35.10
N VAL A 35 -62.11 162.22 -34.46
CA VAL A 35 -61.50 160.88 -34.57
C VAL A 35 -61.88 160.21 -35.91
N GLU A 36 -63.14 160.26 -36.35
CA GLU A 36 -63.56 159.67 -37.64
C GLU A 36 -62.83 160.28 -38.85
N GLU A 37 -62.63 161.60 -38.89
CA GLU A 37 -61.86 162.26 -39.96
C GLU A 37 -60.41 161.73 -40.03
N SER A 38 -59.76 161.58 -38.87
CA SER A 38 -58.40 161.02 -38.79
C SER A 38 -58.34 159.55 -39.25
N PHE A 39 -59.34 158.76 -38.89
CA PHE A 39 -59.42 157.33 -39.23
C PHE A 39 -59.62 157.12 -40.74
N LEU A 40 -60.47 157.92 -41.38
CA LEU A 40 -60.69 157.84 -42.82
C LEU A 40 -59.46 158.33 -43.62
N ALA A 41 -58.76 159.37 -43.15
CA ALA A 41 -57.54 159.89 -43.77
C ALA A 41 -56.34 158.91 -43.69
N ASP A 42 -56.24 158.11 -42.62
CA ASP A 42 -55.26 157.02 -42.54
C ASP A 42 -55.65 155.82 -43.39
N LYS A 43 -56.93 155.43 -43.37
CA LYS A 43 -57.42 154.26 -44.13
C LYS A 43 -57.29 154.45 -45.64
N PHE A 44 -57.49 155.66 -46.15
CA PHE A 44 -57.25 155.99 -47.56
C PHE A 44 -55.76 155.96 -47.93
N ARG A 45 -54.86 156.35 -47.01
CA ARG A 45 -53.40 156.22 -47.20
C ARG A 45 -52.93 154.77 -47.19
N GLN A 46 -53.45 153.94 -46.28
CA GLN A 46 -53.17 152.50 -46.25
C GLN A 46 -53.57 151.82 -47.57
N LEU A 47 -54.81 152.00 -48.02
CA LEU A 47 -55.31 151.37 -49.25
C LEU A 47 -54.52 151.78 -50.50
N LYS A 48 -54.02 153.03 -50.57
CA LYS A 48 -53.16 153.47 -51.67
C LYS A 48 -51.80 152.75 -51.65
N ALA A 49 -51.14 152.71 -50.50
CA ALA A 49 -49.84 152.04 -50.34
C ALA A 49 -49.93 150.52 -50.56
N GLU A 50 -51.03 149.90 -50.15
CA GLU A 50 -51.28 148.47 -50.35
C GLU A 50 -51.48 148.11 -51.84
N ASN A 51 -52.18 148.97 -52.59
CA ASN A 51 -52.40 148.76 -54.03
C ASN A 51 -51.10 148.96 -54.84
N GLU A 52 -50.29 149.98 -54.51
CA GLU A 52 -48.95 150.17 -55.10
C GLU A 52 -48.01 148.98 -54.78
N ARG A 53 -48.08 148.42 -53.58
CA ARG A 53 -47.34 147.21 -53.19
C ARG A 53 -47.78 145.98 -54.00
N LEU A 54 -49.09 145.70 -54.09
CA LEU A 54 -49.62 144.55 -54.82
C LEU A 54 -49.21 144.59 -56.30
N HIS A 55 -49.18 145.77 -56.91
CA HIS A 55 -48.77 145.92 -58.31
C HIS A 55 -47.29 145.56 -58.55
N ALA A 56 -46.41 145.84 -57.59
CA ALA A 56 -45.01 145.40 -57.63
C ALA A 56 -44.85 143.89 -57.37
N GLU A 57 -45.67 143.33 -56.47
CA GLU A 57 -45.64 141.92 -56.08
C GLU A 57 -46.10 140.97 -57.23
N VAL A 58 -46.97 141.46 -58.13
CA VAL A 58 -47.38 140.76 -59.36
C VAL A 58 -46.23 140.64 -60.37
N GLU A 59 -45.56 141.74 -60.74
CA GLU A 59 -44.45 141.68 -61.71
C GLU A 59 -43.22 140.94 -61.13
N ALA A 60 -42.93 141.10 -59.83
CA ALA A 60 -41.93 140.28 -59.14
C ALA A 60 -42.26 138.78 -59.15
N SER A 61 -43.53 138.39 -59.32
CA SER A 61 -43.95 137.00 -59.46
C SER A 61 -43.88 136.51 -60.92
N ARG A 62 -44.20 137.39 -61.89
CA ARG A 62 -44.09 137.13 -63.33
C ARG A 62 -42.66 136.77 -63.75
N VAL A 63 -41.66 137.54 -63.30
CA VAL A 63 -40.24 137.29 -63.60
C VAL A 63 -39.80 135.93 -63.05
N ARG A 64 -40.13 135.60 -61.79
CA ARG A 64 -39.76 134.31 -61.16
C ARG A 64 -40.31 133.09 -61.91
N LEU A 65 -41.53 133.19 -62.44
CA LEU A 65 -42.17 132.11 -63.20
C LEU A 65 -41.48 131.85 -64.56
N GLN A 66 -40.91 132.91 -65.15
CA GLN A 66 -40.14 132.84 -66.40
C GLN A 66 -38.70 132.34 -66.19
N THR A 67 -38.11 132.50 -64.99
CA THR A 67 -36.82 131.86 -64.65
C THR A 67 -37.00 130.36 -64.43
N ALA A 68 -37.97 129.98 -63.59
CA ALA A 68 -38.22 128.58 -63.23
C ALA A 68 -38.57 127.68 -64.42
N THR A 69 -39.13 128.23 -65.51
CA THR A 69 -39.41 127.47 -66.74
C THR A 69 -38.16 127.13 -67.57
N GLY A 70 -37.02 127.80 -67.34
CA GLY A 70 -35.73 127.37 -67.86
C GLY A 70 -35.15 126.20 -67.06
N ASP A 71 -35.06 126.36 -65.74
CA ASP A 71 -34.41 125.40 -64.83
C ASP A 71 -34.99 123.96 -64.94
N TYR A 72 -36.30 123.82 -65.19
CA TYR A 72 -36.93 122.50 -65.36
C TYR A 72 -36.58 121.78 -66.67
N ALA A 73 -36.06 122.47 -67.70
CA ALA A 73 -35.63 121.84 -68.94
C ALA A 73 -34.32 121.06 -68.75
N ASP A 74 -33.30 121.72 -68.21
CA ASP A 74 -31.96 121.16 -67.98
C ASP A 74 -32.00 119.95 -67.01
N ILE A 75 -32.88 120.01 -66.00
CA ILE A 75 -33.08 118.92 -65.03
C ILE A 75 -33.63 117.65 -65.70
N LEU A 76 -34.47 117.77 -66.74
CA LEU A 76 -35.06 116.63 -67.44
C LEU A 76 -34.03 115.87 -68.28
N GLU A 77 -33.16 116.59 -68.99
CA GLU A 77 -32.12 115.98 -69.84
C GLU A 77 -31.12 115.18 -69.00
N HIS A 78 -30.61 115.75 -67.89
CA HIS A 78 -29.69 115.05 -66.99
C HIS A 78 -30.31 113.79 -66.36
N ARG A 79 -31.61 113.81 -66.04
CA ARG A 79 -32.33 112.64 -65.48
C ARG A 79 -32.43 111.48 -66.48
N GLN A 80 -32.44 111.76 -67.78
CA GLN A 80 -32.58 110.76 -68.84
C GLN A 80 -31.29 109.99 -69.13
N GLU A 81 -30.12 110.57 -68.82
CA GLU A 81 -28.84 109.86 -68.92
C GLU A 81 -28.62 108.89 -67.76
N GLN A 82 -28.96 109.29 -66.52
CA GLN A 82 -28.76 108.46 -65.32
C GLN A 82 -29.47 107.09 -65.42
N ILE A 83 -30.69 107.05 -65.95
CA ILE A 83 -31.50 105.82 -66.04
C ILE A 83 -30.80 104.76 -66.93
N LYS A 84 -30.21 105.18 -68.06
CA LYS A 84 -29.50 104.27 -68.98
C LYS A 84 -28.27 103.62 -68.34
N ALA A 85 -27.64 104.29 -67.37
CA ALA A 85 -26.47 103.75 -66.67
C ALA A 85 -26.84 102.63 -65.68
N GLU A 86 -28.03 102.69 -65.05
CA GLU A 86 -28.47 101.66 -64.10
C GLU A 86 -28.94 100.37 -64.77
N GLU A 87 -29.63 100.46 -65.93
CA GLU A 87 -30.09 99.28 -66.68
C GLU A 87 -28.93 98.35 -67.10
N ILE A 88 -27.81 98.92 -67.55
CA ILE A 88 -26.59 98.18 -67.90
C ILE A 88 -26.03 97.45 -66.67
N LYS A 89 -26.07 98.11 -65.52
CA LYS A 89 -25.52 97.60 -64.25
C LYS A 89 -26.34 96.42 -63.71
N LEU A 90 -27.67 96.53 -63.73
CA LEU A 90 -28.59 95.46 -63.32
C LEU A 90 -28.36 94.17 -64.12
N ARG A 91 -28.21 94.29 -65.45
CA ARG A 91 -28.05 93.15 -66.36
C ARG A 91 -26.73 92.40 -66.16
N SER A 92 -25.68 93.07 -65.68
CA SER A 92 -24.41 92.43 -65.31
C SER A 92 -24.50 91.59 -64.02
N MET A 93 -25.35 91.99 -63.07
CA MET A 93 -25.52 91.28 -61.79
C MET A 93 -26.34 90.00 -61.94
N GLN A 94 -27.37 89.98 -62.80
CA GLN A 94 -28.17 88.79 -63.10
C GLN A 94 -27.30 87.64 -63.62
N LEU A 95 -26.41 87.94 -64.59
CA LEU A 95 -25.52 86.96 -65.23
C LEU A 95 -24.40 86.45 -64.29
N ALA A 96 -24.19 87.11 -63.14
CA ALA A 96 -23.31 86.64 -62.07
C ALA A 96 -24.03 85.70 -61.09
N ALA A 97 -25.33 85.92 -60.82
CA ALA A 97 -26.13 85.07 -59.94
C ALA A 97 -26.31 83.66 -60.53
N GLU A 98 -26.67 83.55 -61.82
CA GLU A 98 -26.86 82.27 -62.53
C GLU A 98 -25.63 81.36 -62.46
N ARG A 99 -24.41 81.92 -62.41
CA ARG A 99 -23.16 81.16 -62.27
C ARG A 99 -22.96 80.60 -60.87
N LEU A 100 -23.30 81.36 -59.84
CA LEU A 100 -23.17 80.95 -58.44
C LEU A 100 -24.15 79.82 -58.09
N GLU A 101 -25.38 79.86 -58.60
CA GLU A 101 -26.36 78.78 -58.41
C GLU A 101 -25.89 77.46 -59.01
N ALA A 102 -25.32 77.48 -60.22
CA ALA A 102 -24.77 76.30 -60.88
C ALA A 102 -23.57 75.69 -60.13
N GLU A 103 -22.72 76.52 -59.53
CA GLU A 103 -21.56 76.05 -58.75
C GLU A 103 -22.00 75.50 -57.38
N MET A 104 -22.96 76.13 -56.71
CA MET A 104 -23.55 75.62 -55.46
C MET A 104 -24.21 74.24 -55.65
N ALA A 105 -24.97 74.05 -56.74
CA ALA A 105 -25.63 72.78 -57.02
C ALA A 105 -24.65 71.60 -57.15
N ARG A 106 -23.48 71.83 -57.75
CA ARG A 106 -22.41 70.84 -57.87
C ARG A 106 -21.80 70.48 -56.51
N VAL A 107 -21.46 71.48 -55.71
CA VAL A 107 -20.85 71.27 -54.37
C VAL A 107 -21.79 70.50 -53.44
N GLN A 108 -23.12 70.66 -53.59
CA GLN A 108 -24.10 69.93 -52.78
C GLN A 108 -24.11 68.41 -53.03
N GLU A 109 -23.92 67.94 -54.26
CA GLU A 109 -23.89 66.51 -54.57
C GLU A 109 -22.54 65.86 -54.20
N ASP A 110 -21.41 66.56 -54.41
CA ASP A 110 -20.10 66.10 -53.92
C ASP A 110 -20.11 65.93 -52.38
N MET A 111 -20.73 66.88 -51.66
CA MET A 111 -20.94 66.83 -50.20
C MET A 111 -21.90 65.72 -49.73
N ARG A 112 -22.72 65.16 -50.61
CA ARG A 112 -23.62 64.04 -50.29
C ARG A 112 -22.87 62.71 -50.34
N VAL A 113 -22.15 62.45 -51.44
CA VAL A 113 -21.38 61.20 -51.62
C VAL A 113 -20.36 60.98 -50.48
N LEU A 114 -19.71 62.06 -50.03
CA LEU A 114 -18.77 62.01 -48.90
C LEU A 114 -19.41 61.68 -47.55
N ARG A 115 -20.68 62.04 -47.32
CA ARG A 115 -21.41 61.67 -46.08
C ARG A 115 -21.75 60.20 -46.06
N ASP A 116 -22.25 59.67 -47.18
CA ASP A 116 -22.68 58.27 -47.29
C ASP A 116 -21.49 57.31 -47.09
N GLN A 117 -20.31 57.65 -47.64
CA GLN A 117 -19.07 56.89 -47.41
C GLN A 117 -18.59 56.94 -45.95
N ASN A 118 -18.64 58.12 -45.32
CA ASN A 118 -18.22 58.29 -43.93
C ASN A 118 -19.14 57.53 -42.94
N HIS A 119 -20.46 57.53 -43.19
CA HIS A 119 -21.39 56.75 -42.38
C HIS A 119 -21.11 55.24 -42.43
N LEU A 120 -20.80 54.71 -43.62
CA LEU A 120 -20.42 53.30 -43.80
C LEU A 120 -19.07 52.97 -43.14
N GLN A 121 -18.12 53.91 -43.07
CA GLN A 121 -16.87 53.72 -42.31
C GLN A 121 -17.10 53.72 -40.80
N SER A 122 -18.00 54.57 -40.27
CA SER A 122 -18.37 54.56 -38.84
C SER A 122 -18.93 53.19 -38.44
N GLN A 123 -19.95 52.69 -39.14
CA GLN A 123 -20.58 51.40 -38.81
C GLN A 123 -19.55 50.25 -38.74
N ARG A 124 -18.57 50.23 -39.65
CA ARG A 124 -17.52 49.20 -39.68
C ARG A 124 -16.46 49.36 -38.58
N LEU A 125 -16.32 50.54 -37.99
CA LEU A 125 -15.52 50.77 -36.78
C LEU A 125 -16.30 50.36 -35.53
N ASP A 126 -17.61 50.63 -35.49
CA ASP A 126 -18.50 50.22 -34.41
C ASP A 126 -18.59 48.68 -34.31
N ASP A 127 -18.77 47.98 -35.45
CA ASP A 127 -18.70 46.51 -35.55
C ASP A 127 -17.35 45.95 -35.06
N ALA A 128 -16.24 46.60 -35.44
CA ALA A 128 -14.89 46.18 -35.05
C ALA A 128 -14.62 46.39 -33.56
N ALA A 129 -15.19 47.43 -32.95
CA ALA A 129 -15.13 47.68 -31.51
C ALA A 129 -15.92 46.62 -30.73
N ALA A 130 -17.11 46.23 -31.21
CA ALA A 130 -17.89 45.14 -30.61
C ALA A 130 -17.12 43.80 -30.64
N LEU A 131 -16.52 43.45 -31.78
CA LEU A 131 -15.70 42.24 -31.91
C LEU A 131 -14.43 42.25 -31.03
N LEU A 132 -13.84 43.43 -30.78
CA LEU A 132 -12.75 43.58 -29.80
C LEU A 132 -13.24 43.32 -28.38
N GLN A 133 -14.41 43.84 -28.00
CA GLN A 133 -14.96 43.62 -26.66
C GLN A 133 -15.30 42.15 -26.40
N ASP A 134 -15.88 41.46 -27.39
CA ASP A 134 -16.15 40.02 -27.32
C ASP A 134 -14.86 39.18 -27.26
N LYS A 135 -13.80 39.60 -27.96
CA LYS A 135 -12.47 38.97 -27.84
C LYS A 135 -11.92 39.10 -26.42
N GLU A 136 -11.99 40.28 -25.80
CA GLU A 136 -11.55 40.47 -24.41
C GLU A 136 -12.36 39.60 -23.44
N ASN A 137 -13.69 39.57 -23.60
CA ASN A 137 -14.58 38.72 -22.81
C ASN A 137 -14.21 37.23 -22.89
N LEU A 138 -13.84 36.75 -24.10
CA LEU A 138 -13.40 35.38 -24.33
C LEU A 138 -12.01 35.10 -23.75
N GLU A 139 -11.03 36.01 -23.89
CA GLU A 139 -9.69 35.85 -23.30
C GLU A 139 -9.76 35.81 -21.76
N ASP A 140 -10.68 36.57 -21.15
CA ASP A 140 -10.95 36.53 -19.72
C ASP A 140 -11.69 35.26 -19.26
N ALA A 141 -12.58 34.71 -20.08
CA ALA A 141 -13.21 33.42 -19.82
C ALA A 141 -12.19 32.27 -19.91
N VAL A 142 -11.28 32.31 -20.89
CA VAL A 142 -10.19 31.34 -21.04
C VAL A 142 -9.23 31.40 -19.86
N ARG A 143 -8.84 32.59 -19.38
CA ARG A 143 -8.01 32.73 -18.16
C ARG A 143 -8.67 32.08 -16.95
N LYS A 144 -9.94 32.41 -16.66
CA LYS A 144 -10.70 31.83 -15.53
C LYS A 144 -10.84 30.29 -15.61
N GLN A 145 -10.89 29.72 -16.81
CA GLN A 145 -10.86 28.26 -17.00
C GLN A 145 -9.46 27.67 -16.81
N HIS A 146 -8.40 28.38 -17.19
CA HIS A 146 -7.02 27.95 -16.97
C HIS A 146 -6.70 27.86 -15.47
N ASP A 147 -7.04 28.90 -14.70
CA ASP A 147 -6.86 28.94 -13.24
C ASP A 147 -7.59 27.78 -12.53
N LEU A 148 -8.80 27.45 -13.01
CA LEU A 148 -9.60 26.33 -12.50
C LEU A 148 -8.94 24.98 -12.82
N ILE A 149 -8.42 24.79 -14.04
CA ILE A 149 -7.72 23.58 -14.47
C ILE A 149 -6.40 23.40 -13.69
N GLU A 150 -5.65 24.46 -13.44
CA GLU A 150 -4.43 24.41 -12.63
C GLU A 150 -4.74 23.97 -11.20
N LYS A 151 -5.75 24.57 -10.56
CA LYS A 151 -6.21 24.17 -9.23
C LYS A 151 -6.66 22.70 -9.18
N GLN A 152 -7.44 22.24 -10.15
CA GLN A 152 -7.87 20.84 -10.25
C GLN A 152 -6.69 19.88 -10.49
N SER A 153 -5.66 20.33 -11.22
CA SER A 153 -4.42 19.58 -11.43
C SER A 153 -3.65 19.38 -10.12
N ASP A 154 -3.58 20.40 -9.26
CA ASP A 154 -2.94 20.29 -7.95
C ASP A 154 -3.74 19.44 -6.95
N GLU A 155 -5.07 19.55 -6.94
CA GLU A 155 -5.94 18.64 -6.17
C GLU A 155 -5.75 17.17 -6.61
N LEU A 156 -5.61 16.91 -7.92
CA LEU A 156 -5.29 15.59 -8.46
C LEU A 156 -3.89 15.09 -8.06
N LYS A 157 -2.87 15.95 -8.00
CA LYS A 157 -1.52 15.59 -7.51
C LYS A 157 -1.58 15.20 -6.04
N ALA A 158 -2.30 15.96 -5.22
CA ALA A 158 -2.47 15.68 -3.79
C ALA A 158 -3.20 14.35 -3.54
N LEU A 159 -4.28 14.08 -4.27
CA LEU A 159 -5.03 12.82 -4.17
C LEU A 159 -4.20 11.60 -4.62
N LYS A 160 -3.39 11.71 -5.68
CA LYS A 160 -2.46 10.64 -6.09
C LYS A 160 -1.45 10.30 -5.00
N ARG A 161 -0.85 11.31 -4.38
CA ARG A 161 0.08 11.11 -3.27
C ARG A 161 -0.59 10.43 -2.07
N GLN A 162 -1.82 10.83 -1.72
CA GLN A 162 -2.58 10.16 -0.66
C GLN A 162 -2.88 8.69 -1.00
N LEU A 163 -3.15 8.37 -2.26
CA LEU A 163 -3.34 6.98 -2.71
C LEU A 163 -2.05 6.16 -2.57
N GLU A 164 -0.90 6.69 -2.98
CA GLU A 164 0.42 6.05 -2.81
C GLU A 164 0.76 5.81 -1.33
N GLU A 165 0.45 6.79 -0.45
CA GLU A 165 0.61 6.67 1.00
C GLU A 165 -0.33 5.59 1.58
N ARG A 166 -1.61 5.53 1.15
CA ARG A 166 -2.59 4.49 1.54
C ARG A 166 -2.19 3.09 1.06
N ASP A 167 -1.70 2.94 -0.16
CA ASP A 167 -1.25 1.65 -0.69
C ASP A 167 0.01 1.14 0.05
N SER A 168 0.88 2.06 0.49
CA SER A 168 2.00 1.75 1.38
C SER A 168 1.52 1.24 2.75
N GLU A 169 0.49 1.86 3.34
CA GLU A 169 -0.14 1.38 4.59
C GLU A 169 -0.81 0.01 4.41
N LEU A 170 -1.59 -0.18 3.33
CA LEU A 170 -2.26 -1.45 3.03
C LEU A 170 -1.25 -2.58 2.78
N GLY A 171 -0.12 -2.30 2.13
CA GLY A 171 0.98 -3.25 1.98
C GLY A 171 1.57 -3.68 3.33
N LYS A 172 1.81 -2.75 4.25
CA LYS A 172 2.29 -3.03 5.62
C LYS A 172 1.27 -3.85 6.40
N ALA A 173 -0.01 -3.46 6.37
CA ALA A 173 -1.09 -4.14 7.07
C ALA A 173 -1.30 -5.59 6.57
N ARG A 174 -1.32 -5.81 5.24
CA ARG A 174 -1.37 -7.16 4.65
C ARG A 174 -0.21 -8.02 5.13
N ASN A 175 1.01 -7.50 5.09
CA ASN A 175 2.20 -8.21 5.55
C ASN A 175 2.15 -8.58 7.05
N GLN A 176 1.56 -7.73 7.89
CA GLN A 176 1.37 -7.98 9.32
C GLN A 176 0.28 -9.03 9.59
N ILE A 177 -0.85 -8.97 8.89
CA ILE A 177 -1.92 -9.98 8.98
C ILE A 177 -1.40 -11.36 8.58
N GLU A 178 -0.60 -11.42 7.52
CA GLU A 178 0.04 -12.65 7.04
C GLU A 178 1.07 -13.22 8.04
N GLU A 179 1.91 -12.37 8.65
CA GLU A 179 2.85 -12.81 9.70
C GLU A 179 2.13 -13.27 10.98
N LEU A 180 0.98 -12.66 11.33
CA LEU A 180 0.14 -13.12 12.44
C LEU A 180 -0.57 -14.44 12.12
N SER A 181 -1.03 -14.64 10.87
CA SER A 181 -1.67 -15.88 10.42
C SER A 181 -0.72 -17.07 10.54
N LEU A 182 0.54 -16.93 10.08
CA LEU A 182 1.57 -17.97 10.21
C LEU A 182 1.94 -18.28 11.66
N LYS A 183 1.89 -17.28 12.57
CA LYS A 183 2.08 -17.51 14.01
C LYS A 183 0.88 -18.20 14.65
N ALA A 184 -0.34 -17.90 14.19
CA ALA A 184 -1.56 -18.56 14.64
C ALA A 184 -1.71 -20.00 14.12
N SER A 185 -1.06 -20.35 13.00
CA SER A 185 -0.99 -21.72 12.48
C SER A 185 0.14 -22.56 13.09
N ALA A 186 0.89 -22.05 14.08
CA ALA A 186 1.86 -22.84 14.82
C ALA A 186 1.14 -23.75 15.83
N VAL A 187 1.51 -25.03 15.86
CA VAL A 187 0.86 -26.07 16.66
C VAL A 187 1.90 -26.77 17.53
N THR A 188 1.53 -27.14 18.75
CA THR A 188 2.33 -28.03 19.60
C THR A 188 1.42 -29.13 20.11
N GLU A 189 1.73 -30.37 19.75
CA GLU A 189 0.86 -31.53 19.96
C GLU A 189 1.63 -32.64 20.68
N LEU A 190 0.97 -33.28 21.67
CA LEU A 190 1.48 -34.48 22.30
C LEU A 190 0.89 -35.69 21.57
N LYS A 191 1.68 -36.31 20.70
CA LYS A 191 1.30 -37.57 20.06
C LYS A 191 1.74 -38.75 20.92
N ILE A 192 1.03 -39.87 20.81
CA ILE A 192 1.42 -41.14 21.41
C ILE A 192 1.76 -42.07 20.25
N LEU A 193 3.05 -42.40 20.11
CA LEU A 193 3.56 -43.33 19.09
C LEU A 193 4.40 -44.39 19.78
N PHE A 194 4.28 -45.64 19.32
CA PHE A 194 4.93 -46.81 19.93
C PHE A 194 4.53 -47.06 21.40
N GLU A 195 3.35 -46.56 21.81
CA GLU A 195 2.88 -46.44 23.21
C GLU A 195 3.68 -45.42 24.06
N GLU A 196 4.66 -44.75 23.47
CA GLU A 196 5.54 -43.75 24.07
C GLU A 196 5.03 -42.30 23.77
N PRO A 197 5.23 -41.33 24.66
CA PRO A 197 4.82 -39.93 24.42
C PRO A 197 5.86 -39.18 23.56
N TRP A 198 5.41 -38.57 22.45
CA TRP A 198 6.20 -37.72 21.57
C TRP A 198 5.65 -36.29 21.56
N LEU A 199 6.51 -35.27 21.63
CA LEU A 199 6.10 -33.88 21.44
C LEU A 199 6.44 -33.42 20.03
N VAL A 200 5.43 -32.98 19.29
CA VAL A 200 5.57 -32.48 17.91
C VAL A 200 5.27 -30.99 17.93
N GLN A 201 6.27 -30.17 17.64
CA GLN A 201 6.14 -28.73 17.58
C GLN A 201 6.30 -28.25 16.14
N VAL A 202 5.22 -27.76 15.55
CA VAL A 202 5.18 -27.25 14.17
C VAL A 202 5.12 -25.73 14.20
N GLN A 203 6.14 -25.08 13.65
CA GLN A 203 6.24 -23.62 13.52
C GLN A 203 6.24 -23.23 12.05
N HIS A 204 5.67 -22.07 11.74
CA HIS A 204 5.66 -21.48 10.40
C HIS A 204 6.25 -20.08 10.45
N THR A 205 7.13 -19.74 9.52
CA THR A 205 7.81 -18.44 9.52
C THR A 205 7.98 -17.90 8.10
N ARG A 206 7.64 -16.62 7.93
CA ARG A 206 7.80 -15.90 6.67
C ARG A 206 9.25 -15.49 6.45
N LEU A 207 9.80 -15.91 5.32
CA LEU A 207 11.18 -15.68 4.93
C LEU A 207 11.34 -14.31 4.25
N LYS A 208 12.47 -13.66 4.55
CA LYS A 208 12.79 -12.28 4.13
C LYS A 208 14.09 -12.27 3.31
N GLY A 209 14.56 -11.12 2.86
CA GLY A 209 15.78 -11.01 2.04
C GLY A 209 15.57 -11.43 0.58
N GLU A 210 16.59 -12.05 -0.02
CA GLU A 210 16.70 -12.36 -1.45
C GLU A 210 15.90 -13.62 -1.89
N VAL A 211 14.65 -13.73 -1.45
CA VAL A 211 13.77 -14.91 -1.60
C VAL A 211 13.87 -15.54 -3.00
N PRO A 212 14.36 -16.80 -3.12
CA PRO A 212 14.63 -17.44 -4.39
C PRO A 212 13.36 -17.95 -5.09
N LEU A 213 13.48 -18.16 -6.40
CA LEU A 213 12.46 -18.79 -7.22
C LEU A 213 12.37 -20.30 -6.95
N ASP A 214 11.14 -20.79 -7.11
CA ASP A 214 10.76 -22.19 -7.16
C ASP A 214 11.42 -22.93 -8.34
N ARG A 215 11.71 -24.21 -8.12
CA ARG A 215 12.55 -25.10 -8.92
C ARG A 215 12.23 -26.56 -8.62
N GLU A 216 12.70 -27.47 -9.46
CA GLU A 216 12.60 -28.91 -9.25
C GLU A 216 13.97 -29.59 -9.37
N ALA A 217 14.11 -30.76 -8.75
CA ALA A 217 15.33 -31.56 -8.71
C ALA A 217 16.58 -30.79 -8.20
N ASN A 218 16.39 -29.87 -7.27
CA ASN A 218 17.43 -29.20 -6.49
C ASN A 218 17.94 -30.07 -5.32
N SER A 219 19.03 -29.63 -4.69
CA SER A 219 19.42 -30.10 -3.35
C SER A 219 19.14 -29.03 -2.30
N LEU A 220 18.49 -29.40 -1.20
CA LEU A 220 18.39 -28.59 0.03
C LEU A 220 19.14 -29.31 1.16
N CYS A 221 20.05 -28.60 1.84
CA CYS A 221 20.88 -29.18 2.89
C CYS A 221 20.94 -28.26 4.12
N ALA A 222 20.67 -28.81 5.31
CA ALA A 222 20.97 -28.14 6.57
C ALA A 222 22.45 -28.34 6.95
N LEU A 223 23.16 -27.26 7.25
CA LEU A 223 24.59 -27.34 7.60
C LEU A 223 24.80 -27.86 9.02
N ALA A 224 25.98 -28.42 9.29
CA ALA A 224 26.32 -29.08 10.56
C ALA A 224 26.24 -28.18 11.82
N SER A 225 26.09 -26.87 11.65
CA SER A 225 25.85 -25.90 12.73
C SER A 225 24.38 -25.75 13.11
N GLY A 226 23.44 -26.27 12.31
CA GLY A 226 21.99 -26.06 12.48
C GLY A 226 21.49 -24.65 12.21
N LYS A 227 22.37 -23.72 11.79
CA LYS A 227 22.06 -22.28 11.63
C LYS A 227 21.73 -21.85 10.21
N LEU A 228 22.13 -22.63 9.21
CA LEU A 228 22.02 -22.27 7.80
C LEU A 228 21.43 -23.44 7.01
N LEU A 229 20.49 -23.15 6.11
CA LEU A 229 20.12 -24.06 5.01
C LEU A 229 20.75 -23.57 3.71
N VAL A 230 21.29 -24.49 2.91
CA VAL A 230 21.83 -24.22 1.59
C VAL A 230 20.93 -24.86 0.54
N LEU A 231 20.46 -24.04 -0.39
CA LEU A 231 19.71 -24.45 -1.57
C LEU A 231 20.61 -24.27 -2.81
N TYR A 232 20.78 -25.32 -3.60
CA TYR A 232 21.63 -25.30 -4.79
C TYR A 232 21.06 -26.17 -5.92
N GLY A 233 21.32 -25.75 -7.16
CA GLY A 233 20.90 -26.45 -8.37
C GLY A 233 19.39 -26.48 -8.57
N GLY A 234 18.95 -27.48 -9.33
CA GLY A 234 17.58 -27.63 -9.83
C GLY A 234 17.30 -26.77 -11.06
N THR A 235 16.17 -27.03 -11.72
CA THR A 235 15.69 -26.29 -12.90
C THR A 235 14.33 -25.65 -12.62
N SER A 236 13.99 -24.59 -13.36
CA SER A 236 12.62 -24.07 -13.34
C SER A 236 11.69 -24.83 -14.28
N ARG A 237 10.39 -24.80 -14.01
CA ARG A 237 9.33 -25.22 -14.94
C ARG A 237 8.99 -24.17 -16.00
N SER A 238 9.34 -22.91 -15.76
CA SER A 238 8.93 -21.76 -16.58
C SER A 238 10.05 -21.37 -17.52
N SER A 239 9.73 -21.13 -18.79
CA SER A 239 10.69 -20.94 -19.89
C SER A 239 10.99 -19.47 -20.22
N THR A 240 10.95 -18.58 -19.23
CA THR A 240 11.33 -17.16 -19.43
C THR A 240 12.82 -16.94 -19.10
N PRO A 241 13.49 -15.92 -19.67
CA PRO A 241 14.93 -15.71 -19.47
C PRO A 241 15.38 -15.49 -18.01
N ALA A 242 14.46 -15.10 -17.12
CA ALA A 242 14.74 -14.98 -15.69
C ALA A 242 14.84 -16.36 -14.99
N HIS A 243 14.22 -17.39 -15.56
CA HIS A 243 14.22 -18.75 -15.05
C HIS A 243 15.39 -19.59 -15.60
N ASP A 244 15.94 -19.27 -16.78
CA ASP A 244 17.16 -19.89 -17.32
C ASP A 244 18.39 -19.73 -16.41
N ALA A 245 18.34 -18.77 -15.49
CA ALA A 245 19.36 -18.52 -14.48
C ALA A 245 19.25 -19.41 -13.23
N VAL A 246 18.10 -20.06 -12.99
CA VAL A 246 17.82 -20.85 -11.79
C VAL A 246 18.73 -22.08 -11.72
N GLY A 247 19.28 -22.31 -10.52
CA GLY A 247 20.16 -23.44 -10.23
C GLY A 247 21.65 -23.19 -10.53
N ARG A 248 22.00 -22.00 -11.03
CA ARG A 248 23.39 -21.54 -11.18
C ARG A 248 23.93 -20.93 -9.89
N GLU A 249 23.02 -20.42 -9.07
CA GLU A 249 23.27 -19.75 -7.81
C GLU A 249 23.25 -20.71 -6.61
N VAL A 250 24.05 -20.39 -5.60
CA VAL A 250 23.90 -20.94 -4.24
C VAL A 250 23.08 -19.94 -3.45
N VAL A 251 21.98 -20.38 -2.85
CA VAL A 251 21.13 -19.54 -1.99
C VAL A 251 21.25 -20.05 -0.56
N VAL A 252 21.44 -19.15 0.41
CA VAL A 252 21.61 -19.52 1.82
C VAL A 252 20.49 -18.88 2.64
N LEU A 253 19.74 -19.69 3.38
CA LEU A 253 18.79 -19.21 4.39
C LEU A 253 19.48 -19.22 5.75
N ASN A 254 19.59 -18.05 6.38
CA ASN A 254 19.98 -17.95 7.78
C ASN A 254 18.75 -18.18 8.67
N LEU A 255 18.80 -19.19 9.53
CA LEU A 255 17.70 -19.60 10.43
C LEU A 255 17.61 -18.76 11.72
N GLU A 256 18.65 -17.99 12.05
CA GLU A 256 18.63 -17.06 13.19
C GLU A 256 17.96 -15.73 12.81
N THR A 257 18.10 -15.30 11.54
CA THR A 257 17.50 -14.05 11.02
C THR A 257 16.29 -14.27 10.11
N MET A 258 16.04 -15.51 9.68
CA MET A 258 15.01 -15.90 8.70
C MET A 258 15.10 -15.14 7.37
N MET A 259 16.34 -14.83 6.95
CA MET A 259 16.64 -14.13 5.70
C MET A 259 17.39 -15.02 4.72
N TRP A 260 16.95 -14.98 3.46
CA TRP A 260 17.69 -15.49 2.30
C TRP A 260 18.78 -14.50 1.88
N ASP A 261 19.96 -15.04 1.58
CA ASP A 261 21.10 -14.37 0.99
C ASP A 261 21.57 -15.11 -0.27
N LYS A 262 22.15 -14.38 -1.23
CA LYS A 262 22.76 -14.91 -2.45
C LYS A 262 24.26 -14.58 -2.45
N PRO A 263 25.10 -15.38 -1.77
CA PRO A 263 26.55 -15.17 -1.76
C PRO A 263 27.11 -15.10 -3.18
N GLY A 264 27.91 -14.07 -3.45
CA GLY A 264 28.60 -13.88 -4.74
C GLY A 264 29.64 -14.97 -5.01
N THR A 265 29.21 -16.10 -5.56
CA THR A 265 30.08 -17.25 -5.82
C THR A 265 31.10 -16.94 -6.92
N ALA A 266 32.37 -16.81 -6.55
CA ALA A 266 33.46 -16.44 -7.45
C ALA A 266 33.76 -17.45 -8.58
N ARG A 267 33.13 -18.64 -8.53
CA ARG A 267 32.95 -19.55 -9.67
C ARG A 267 31.52 -20.09 -9.56
N THR A 268 30.64 -19.69 -10.48
CA THR A 268 29.38 -20.39 -10.70
C THR A 268 29.68 -21.73 -11.37
N MET A 269 29.23 -22.83 -10.76
CA MET A 269 29.26 -24.14 -11.42
C MET A 269 28.19 -24.19 -12.52
N THR A 270 28.39 -25.03 -13.53
CA THR A 270 27.34 -25.36 -14.51
C THR A 270 26.10 -25.84 -13.76
N PRO A 271 24.89 -25.30 -14.01
CA PRO A 271 23.71 -25.64 -13.22
C PRO A 271 23.46 -27.14 -13.28
N THR A 272 23.38 -27.76 -12.10
CA THR A 272 23.08 -29.18 -11.92
C THR A 272 21.64 -29.35 -11.46
N HIS A 273 20.92 -30.29 -12.07
CA HIS A 273 19.68 -30.81 -11.51
C HIS A 273 19.77 -32.34 -11.34
N SER A 274 18.92 -32.89 -10.48
CA SER A 274 18.89 -34.33 -10.16
C SER A 274 20.22 -34.87 -9.60
N HIS A 275 21.07 -33.97 -9.11
CA HIS A 275 22.28 -34.23 -8.33
C HIS A 275 21.92 -34.46 -6.87
N THR A 276 22.77 -35.16 -6.12
CA THR A 276 22.64 -35.20 -4.66
C THR A 276 23.43 -34.07 -4.02
N GLY A 277 22.90 -33.51 -2.93
CA GLY A 277 23.63 -32.64 -2.02
C GLY A 277 23.75 -33.33 -0.67
N THR A 278 24.96 -33.42 -0.12
CA THR A 278 25.19 -34.06 1.19
C THR A 278 26.23 -33.30 1.98
N VAL A 279 25.91 -32.95 3.23
CA VAL A 279 26.86 -32.32 4.16
C VAL A 279 27.80 -33.39 4.70
N VAL A 280 29.09 -33.10 4.70
CA VAL A 280 30.14 -34.01 5.17
C VAL A 280 31.08 -33.24 6.09
N GLY A 281 31.46 -33.83 7.22
CA GLY A 281 32.16 -33.12 8.28
C GLY A 281 31.33 -31.96 8.83
N ARG A 282 32.00 -30.83 9.14
CA ARG A 282 31.33 -29.63 9.70
C ARG A 282 31.02 -28.54 8.68
N THR A 283 31.84 -28.38 7.64
CA THR A 283 31.86 -27.14 6.83
C THR A 283 31.96 -27.38 5.33
N LYS A 284 31.51 -28.55 4.87
CA LYS A 284 31.52 -28.96 3.46
C LYS A 284 30.15 -29.50 3.06
N MET A 285 29.66 -29.07 1.90
CA MET A 285 28.56 -29.72 1.18
C MET A 285 29.11 -30.30 -0.12
N LEU A 286 28.93 -31.60 -0.33
CA LEU A 286 29.28 -32.27 -1.58
C LEU A 286 28.05 -32.31 -2.47
N ALA A 287 28.19 -31.75 -3.68
CA ALA A 287 27.28 -31.97 -4.80
C ALA A 287 27.86 -33.09 -5.69
N LEU A 288 27.06 -34.10 -6.02
CA LEU A 288 27.48 -35.24 -6.83
C LEU A 288 26.50 -35.54 -7.97
N GLY A 289 27.06 -35.75 -9.16
CA GLY A 289 26.34 -36.28 -10.32
C GLY A 289 25.25 -35.34 -10.83
N GLY A 290 24.08 -35.90 -11.17
CA GLY A 290 22.99 -35.17 -11.82
C GLY A 290 23.30 -34.80 -13.26
N VAL A 291 22.57 -33.84 -13.82
CA VAL A 291 22.66 -33.40 -15.22
C VAL A 291 23.12 -31.96 -15.30
N LYS A 292 24.12 -31.69 -16.15
CA LYS A 292 24.72 -30.39 -16.45
C LYS A 292 24.37 -30.01 -17.89
N GLY A 293 23.33 -29.19 -18.07
CA GLY A 293 22.75 -28.95 -19.40
C GLY A 293 22.06 -30.23 -19.91
N GLU A 294 22.51 -30.77 -21.04
CA GLU A 294 22.00 -32.05 -21.58
C GLU A 294 22.82 -33.28 -21.14
N LEU A 295 23.97 -33.08 -20.49
CA LEU A 295 24.91 -34.17 -20.17
C LEU A 295 24.88 -34.52 -18.68
N ALA A 296 24.62 -35.79 -18.38
CA ALA A 296 24.78 -36.33 -17.02
C ALA A 296 26.26 -36.30 -16.58
N SER A 297 26.50 -36.18 -15.27
CA SER A 297 27.85 -36.05 -14.68
C SER A 297 28.20 -37.17 -13.69
N ALA A 298 29.50 -37.34 -13.46
CA ALA A 298 30.09 -38.11 -12.35
C ALA A 298 31.03 -37.24 -11.49
N GLU A 299 31.01 -35.91 -11.69
CA GLU A 299 31.89 -34.97 -11.02
C GLU A 299 31.42 -34.70 -9.59
N ILE A 300 32.38 -34.66 -8.65
CA ILE A 300 32.15 -34.13 -7.29
C ILE A 300 32.46 -32.64 -7.32
N SER A 301 31.62 -31.84 -6.68
CA SER A 301 31.90 -30.44 -6.37
C SER A 301 31.71 -30.20 -4.88
N VAL A 302 32.71 -29.63 -4.21
CA VAL A 302 32.70 -29.36 -2.77
C VAL A 302 32.45 -27.88 -2.56
N LEU A 303 31.30 -27.52 -2.01
CA LEU A 303 31.07 -26.18 -1.46
C LEU A 303 31.66 -26.14 -0.05
N ASN A 304 32.73 -25.36 0.16
CA ASN A 304 33.12 -24.98 1.52
C ASN A 304 32.11 -23.94 2.02
N THR A 305 31.50 -24.20 3.16
CA THR A 305 30.32 -23.44 3.62
C THR A 305 30.67 -22.24 4.50
N ASP A 306 31.89 -22.18 5.02
CA ASP A 306 32.39 -21.01 5.78
C ASP A 306 32.72 -19.84 4.84
N THR A 307 33.23 -20.16 3.65
CA THR A 307 33.65 -19.18 2.63
C THR A 307 32.70 -19.09 1.44
N LEU A 308 31.71 -19.99 1.37
CA LEU A 308 30.71 -20.12 0.30
C LEU A 308 31.34 -20.21 -1.10
N LYS A 309 32.45 -20.96 -1.20
CA LYS A 309 33.24 -21.16 -2.43
C LYS A 309 33.27 -22.62 -2.86
N TRP A 310 33.11 -22.83 -4.16
CA TRP A 310 33.24 -24.13 -4.82
C TRP A 310 34.70 -24.54 -5.01
N ILE A 311 34.98 -25.79 -4.66
CA ILE A 311 36.25 -26.49 -4.83
C ILE A 311 35.95 -27.77 -5.62
N VAL A 312 36.56 -27.95 -6.79
CA VAL A 312 36.53 -29.24 -7.51
C VAL A 312 37.78 -30.03 -7.05
N PRO A 313 37.61 -31.14 -6.31
CA PRO A 313 38.74 -31.91 -5.82
C PRO A 313 39.45 -32.64 -6.97
N GLN A 314 40.78 -32.69 -6.92
CA GLN A 314 41.58 -33.51 -7.83
C GLN A 314 41.49 -34.99 -7.41
N VAL A 315 40.46 -35.67 -7.92
CA VAL A 315 40.16 -37.07 -7.58
C VAL A 315 41.27 -38.00 -8.08
N LYS A 316 41.91 -38.70 -7.14
CA LYS A 316 43.00 -39.66 -7.38
C LYS A 316 42.45 -41.03 -7.81
N GLY A 317 43.26 -41.77 -8.55
CA GLY A 317 42.92 -43.10 -9.07
C GLY A 317 42.13 -43.06 -10.38
N MET A 318 42.03 -44.22 -11.03
CA MET A 318 41.26 -44.41 -12.27
C MET A 318 39.83 -44.88 -12.02
N GLU A 319 39.57 -45.59 -10.92
CA GLU A 319 38.23 -46.02 -10.52
C GLU A 319 37.35 -44.82 -10.17
N ARG A 320 36.14 -44.78 -10.74
CA ARG A 320 35.11 -43.76 -10.52
C ARG A 320 33.73 -44.39 -10.76
N PRO A 321 32.67 -43.97 -10.05
CA PRO A 321 31.32 -44.40 -10.34
C PRO A 321 30.89 -43.98 -11.75
N PRO A 322 30.11 -44.82 -12.46
CA PRO A 322 29.34 -44.40 -13.63
C PRO A 322 28.56 -43.10 -13.39
N VAL A 323 28.52 -42.27 -14.44
CA VAL A 323 27.71 -41.06 -14.58
C VAL A 323 26.25 -41.34 -14.23
N ARG A 324 25.68 -40.61 -13.25
CA ARG A 324 24.37 -40.98 -12.67
C ARG A 324 23.57 -39.81 -12.07
N HIS A 325 22.26 -39.99 -12.04
CA HIS A 325 21.28 -39.13 -11.36
C HIS A 325 20.32 -39.97 -10.50
N GLY A 326 19.56 -39.34 -9.60
CA GLY A 326 18.57 -40.05 -8.76
C GLY A 326 19.15 -41.15 -7.85
N HIS A 327 20.44 -41.08 -7.55
CA HIS A 327 21.16 -41.99 -6.67
C HIS A 327 21.00 -41.59 -5.20
N ALA A 328 21.12 -42.53 -4.27
CA ALA A 328 21.05 -42.24 -2.85
C ALA A 328 22.46 -41.92 -2.30
N THR A 329 22.57 -40.98 -1.35
CA THR A 329 23.84 -40.65 -0.68
C THR A 329 23.69 -40.55 0.83
N CYS A 330 24.78 -40.86 1.54
CA CYS A 330 24.88 -40.69 2.98
C CYS A 330 26.32 -40.39 3.41
N ALA A 331 26.51 -39.60 4.47
CA ALA A 331 27.82 -39.29 5.02
C ALA A 331 28.07 -40.05 6.32
N ILE A 332 29.25 -40.67 6.45
CA ILE A 332 29.78 -41.15 7.74
C ILE A 332 31.18 -40.57 7.91
N ARG A 333 31.31 -39.64 8.87
CA ARG A 333 32.52 -38.84 9.10
C ARG A 333 32.91 -38.06 7.84
N GLU A 334 34.11 -38.27 7.30
CA GLU A 334 34.61 -37.63 6.06
C GLU A 334 34.39 -38.49 4.79
N LYS A 335 33.66 -39.62 4.89
CA LYS A 335 33.37 -40.52 3.77
C LYS A 335 31.93 -40.34 3.28
N LEU A 336 31.76 -40.19 1.97
CA LEU A 336 30.47 -40.14 1.28
C LEU A 336 30.17 -41.51 0.65
N PHE A 337 29.10 -42.15 1.08
CA PHE A 337 28.56 -43.37 0.51
C PHE A 337 27.53 -43.01 -0.57
N VAL A 338 27.57 -43.74 -1.68
CA VAL A 338 26.76 -43.49 -2.89
C VAL A 338 26.18 -44.82 -3.36
N PHE A 339 24.86 -44.94 -3.42
CA PHE A 339 24.17 -46.16 -3.80
C PHE A 339 23.24 -45.96 -5.00
N GLY A 340 23.37 -46.83 -6.01
CA GLY A 340 22.42 -46.97 -7.10
C GLY A 340 22.21 -45.71 -7.95
N GLY A 341 20.95 -45.46 -8.32
CA GLY A 341 20.52 -44.41 -9.25
C GLY A 341 20.38 -44.90 -10.69
N THR A 342 20.31 -43.94 -11.63
CA THR A 342 20.15 -44.19 -13.06
C THR A 342 21.28 -43.55 -13.86
N THR A 343 21.84 -44.28 -14.83
CA THR A 343 22.82 -43.77 -15.79
C THR A 343 22.17 -42.99 -16.95
N ALA A 344 22.99 -42.38 -17.82
CA ALA A 344 22.51 -41.53 -18.92
C ALA A 344 21.72 -42.27 -20.02
N ASP A 345 21.93 -43.58 -20.16
CA ASP A 345 21.21 -44.50 -21.06
C ASP A 345 19.92 -45.08 -20.44
N GLY A 346 19.60 -44.73 -19.19
CA GLY A 346 18.44 -45.24 -18.47
C GLY A 346 18.69 -46.51 -17.64
N THR A 347 19.91 -47.09 -17.66
CA THR A 347 20.22 -48.28 -16.86
C THR A 347 20.16 -47.98 -15.36
N LEU A 348 19.41 -48.79 -14.61
CA LEU A 348 19.33 -48.69 -13.14
C LEU A 348 20.47 -49.45 -12.45
N LEU A 349 20.92 -48.93 -11.31
CA LEU A 349 22.07 -49.44 -10.58
C LEU A 349 21.72 -49.84 -9.13
N ASN A 350 22.45 -50.83 -8.59
CA ASN A 350 22.50 -51.20 -7.16
C ASN A 350 23.95 -51.31 -6.65
N ASP A 351 24.89 -50.65 -7.31
CA ASP A 351 26.28 -50.59 -6.85
C ASP A 351 26.45 -49.65 -5.65
N LEU A 352 27.46 -49.95 -4.82
CA LEU A 352 27.87 -49.10 -3.71
C LEU A 352 29.27 -48.57 -3.96
N TRP A 353 29.42 -47.25 -3.88
CA TRP A 353 30.69 -46.54 -3.96
C TRP A 353 30.93 -45.74 -2.70
N ILE A 354 32.20 -45.63 -2.30
CA ILE A 354 32.66 -44.70 -1.26
C ILE A 354 33.58 -43.67 -1.91
N TYR A 355 33.32 -42.39 -1.69
CA TYR A 355 34.30 -41.32 -1.86
C TYR A 355 34.89 -40.96 -0.50
N ASP A 356 36.22 -41.04 -0.39
CA ASP A 356 36.97 -40.70 0.80
C ASP A 356 37.65 -39.34 0.61
N GLN A 357 37.35 -38.37 1.49
CA GLN A 357 37.90 -37.02 1.38
C GLN A 357 39.32 -36.86 1.90
N ASP A 358 39.80 -37.73 2.79
CA ASP A 358 41.14 -37.63 3.34
C ASP A 358 42.18 -38.07 2.29
N VAL A 359 41.85 -39.09 1.50
CA VAL A 359 42.68 -39.53 0.37
C VAL A 359 42.26 -38.95 -0.99
N LEU A 360 41.06 -38.36 -1.11
CA LEU A 360 40.46 -37.85 -2.36
C LEU A 360 40.31 -38.90 -3.46
N SER A 361 39.88 -40.12 -3.13
CA SER A 361 39.69 -41.23 -4.09
C SER A 361 38.35 -41.93 -3.92
N TRP A 362 37.91 -42.60 -4.98
CA TRP A 362 36.78 -43.53 -4.94
C TRP A 362 37.22 -44.95 -4.57
N THR A 363 36.27 -45.77 -4.16
CA THR A 363 36.41 -47.22 -4.00
C THR A 363 35.07 -47.89 -4.29
N TYR A 364 35.06 -48.90 -5.17
CA TYR A 364 33.91 -49.77 -5.38
C TYR A 364 33.78 -50.75 -4.20
N VAL A 365 32.56 -50.98 -3.69
CA VAL A 365 32.33 -51.83 -2.52
C VAL A 365 31.47 -53.03 -2.90
N THR A 366 32.11 -54.17 -3.15
CA THR A 366 31.44 -55.45 -3.30
C THR A 366 30.69 -55.80 -2.01
N CYS A 367 29.37 -55.92 -2.11
CA CYS A 367 28.50 -56.31 -1.00
C CYS A 367 27.91 -57.71 -1.24
N PHE A 368 27.38 -58.30 -0.17
CA PHE A 368 26.81 -59.66 -0.16
C PHE A 368 25.42 -59.68 0.51
N GLY A 369 24.79 -60.86 0.61
CA GLY A 369 23.50 -61.04 1.29
C GLY A 369 22.29 -60.63 0.44
N ASN A 370 21.28 -60.04 1.07
CA ASN A 370 20.06 -59.57 0.40
C ASN A 370 20.31 -58.25 -0.35
N LEU A 371 21.04 -58.31 -1.47
CA LEU A 371 21.31 -57.13 -2.30
C LEU A 371 20.00 -56.41 -2.69
N PRO A 372 19.87 -55.08 -2.49
CA PRO A 372 18.70 -54.35 -2.98
C PRO A 372 18.62 -54.43 -4.51
N SER A 373 17.39 -54.38 -5.04
CA SER A 373 17.17 -54.25 -6.49
C SER A 373 17.77 -52.95 -7.04
N PRO A 374 18.25 -52.93 -8.30
CA PRO A 374 18.66 -51.71 -9.00
C PRO A 374 17.56 -50.66 -8.93
N ARG A 375 17.87 -49.45 -8.45
CA ARG A 375 16.84 -48.46 -8.11
C ARG A 375 17.33 -47.02 -8.11
N ARG A 376 16.41 -46.10 -8.35
CA ARG A 376 16.58 -44.64 -8.21
C ARG A 376 15.62 -44.07 -7.16
N GLY A 377 15.80 -42.81 -6.78
CA GLY A 377 14.86 -42.07 -5.92
C GLY A 377 14.68 -42.67 -4.52
N SER A 378 15.68 -43.42 -4.04
CA SER A 378 15.71 -44.04 -2.71
C SER A 378 16.50 -43.17 -1.73
N THR A 379 16.27 -43.35 -0.44
CA THR A 379 17.04 -42.66 0.62
C THR A 379 18.02 -43.61 1.30
N LEU A 380 19.20 -43.09 1.65
CA LEU A 380 20.25 -43.82 2.37
C LEU A 380 20.57 -43.07 3.68
N CYS A 381 20.45 -43.76 4.83
CA CYS A 381 20.63 -43.16 6.15
C CYS A 381 21.60 -43.99 7.01
N ALA A 382 22.52 -43.31 7.71
CA ALA A 382 23.45 -43.96 8.63
C ALA A 382 22.89 -44.01 10.07
N THR A 383 23.23 -45.06 10.82
CA THR A 383 23.10 -45.04 12.28
C THR A 383 24.08 -44.08 12.91
N GLU A 384 23.75 -43.51 14.09
CA GLU A 384 24.61 -42.56 14.81
C GLU A 384 25.97 -43.15 15.20
N ASP A 385 26.04 -44.47 15.45
CA ASP A 385 27.30 -45.18 15.71
C ASP A 385 28.15 -45.42 14.44
N GLY A 386 27.60 -45.15 13.26
CA GLY A 386 28.25 -45.32 11.96
C GLY A 386 28.47 -46.76 11.52
N ARG A 387 27.80 -47.76 12.13
CA ARG A 387 27.96 -49.19 11.79
C ARG A 387 27.03 -49.70 10.70
N ARG A 388 25.87 -49.08 10.52
CA ARG A 388 24.86 -49.53 9.54
C ARG A 388 24.41 -48.40 8.64
N LEU A 389 24.20 -48.73 7.37
CA LEU A 389 23.42 -47.92 6.44
C LEU A 389 22.08 -48.59 6.23
N TYR A 390 20.98 -47.84 6.30
CA TYR A 390 19.64 -48.26 5.94
C TYR A 390 19.26 -47.62 4.62
N ILE A 391 18.64 -48.40 3.73
CA ILE A 391 18.00 -47.93 2.50
C ILE A 391 16.48 -48.11 2.62
N PHE A 392 15.72 -47.13 2.14
CA PHE A 392 14.26 -47.21 2.07
C PHE A 392 13.73 -46.77 0.71
N GLY A 393 12.82 -47.57 0.16
CA GLY A 393 12.00 -47.25 -1.01
C GLY A 393 12.81 -47.01 -2.29
N GLY A 394 12.34 -46.06 -3.09
CA GLY A 394 12.81 -45.79 -4.45
C GLY A 394 11.98 -46.51 -5.52
N ASN A 395 12.48 -46.53 -6.74
CA ASN A 395 11.81 -47.15 -7.89
C ASN A 395 12.77 -48.12 -8.61
N ASP A 396 12.34 -49.37 -8.80
CA ASP A 396 13.13 -50.46 -9.41
C ASP A 396 13.02 -50.54 -10.95
N GLY A 397 12.31 -49.58 -11.56
CA GLY A 397 12.01 -49.54 -12.99
C GLY A 397 10.63 -50.10 -13.33
N GLU A 398 10.13 -51.06 -12.56
CA GLU A 398 8.77 -51.60 -12.69
C GLU A 398 7.80 -50.89 -11.75
N ARG A 399 8.26 -50.56 -10.52
CA ARG A 399 7.42 -50.05 -9.43
C ARG A 399 8.21 -49.19 -8.43
N ALA A 400 7.48 -48.30 -7.76
CA ALA A 400 7.91 -47.70 -6.50
C ALA A 400 7.89 -48.74 -5.36
N LEU A 401 8.72 -48.51 -4.34
CA LEU A 401 9.02 -49.47 -3.27
C LEU A 401 8.77 -48.88 -1.88
N ASN A 402 8.55 -49.75 -0.90
CA ASN A 402 8.52 -49.46 0.54
C ASN A 402 9.31 -50.50 1.35
N ASP A 403 10.29 -51.17 0.73
CA ASP A 403 11.19 -52.09 1.39
C ASP A 403 12.22 -51.34 2.25
N VAL A 404 12.64 -51.96 3.35
CA VAL A 404 13.70 -51.49 4.24
C VAL A 404 14.79 -52.54 4.23
N LEU A 405 16.00 -52.18 3.79
CA LEU A 405 17.18 -53.05 3.91
C LEU A 405 18.28 -52.31 4.66
N PHE A 406 19.18 -53.06 5.31
CA PHE A 406 20.35 -52.48 5.95
C PHE A 406 21.63 -53.23 5.61
N LEU A 407 22.71 -52.48 5.48
CA LEU A 407 24.08 -52.94 5.27
C LEU A 407 24.84 -52.90 6.60
N GLU A 408 25.33 -54.05 7.06
CA GLU A 408 26.31 -54.09 8.15
C GLU A 408 27.71 -53.79 7.58
N LEU A 409 28.25 -52.59 7.88
CA LEU A 409 29.48 -52.10 7.26
C LEU A 409 30.73 -52.92 7.62
N GLU A 410 30.75 -53.57 8.79
CA GLU A 410 31.83 -54.49 9.20
C GLU A 410 31.84 -55.80 8.39
N LYS A 411 30.69 -56.21 7.82
CA LYS A 411 30.51 -57.47 7.07
C LYS A 411 30.35 -57.28 5.56
N LEU A 412 30.04 -56.04 5.14
CA LEU A 412 29.57 -55.69 3.80
C LEU A 412 28.38 -56.56 3.32
N SER A 413 27.51 -56.97 4.25
CA SER A 413 26.33 -57.79 3.96
C SER A 413 25.04 -56.98 4.13
N TRP A 414 24.22 -56.96 3.08
CA TRP A 414 22.85 -56.47 3.13
C TRP A 414 21.91 -57.50 3.75
N THR A 415 20.94 -57.01 4.52
CA THR A 415 19.87 -57.79 5.14
C THR A 415 18.54 -57.08 4.89
N LEU A 416 17.51 -57.81 4.46
CA LEU A 416 16.14 -57.32 4.39
C LEU A 416 15.56 -57.23 5.80
N LEU A 417 14.98 -56.08 6.18
CA LEU A 417 14.24 -55.94 7.43
C LEU A 417 12.75 -56.30 7.18
N PRO A 418 12.21 -57.40 7.74
CA PRO A 418 10.86 -57.85 7.46
C PRO A 418 9.81 -57.03 8.23
N VAL A 419 9.52 -55.82 7.74
CA VAL A 419 8.52 -54.92 8.35
C VAL A 419 7.13 -55.19 7.75
N HIS A 420 6.25 -55.78 8.56
CA HIS A 420 4.90 -56.20 8.13
C HIS A 420 3.78 -55.76 9.10
N VAL A 421 4.10 -54.84 10.03
CA VAL A 421 3.23 -54.44 11.15
C VAL A 421 3.17 -52.91 11.25
N GLY A 422 1.98 -52.39 11.60
CA GLY A 422 1.73 -50.97 11.78
C GLY A 422 1.22 -50.26 10.52
N ALA A 423 1.31 -48.93 10.52
CA ALA A 423 0.87 -48.06 9.41
C ALA A 423 1.90 -48.07 8.27
N LEU A 424 1.96 -49.17 7.52
CA LEU A 424 2.91 -49.37 6.42
C LEU A 424 2.83 -48.21 5.39
N PRO A 425 3.96 -47.54 5.08
CA PRO A 425 3.97 -46.41 4.15
C PRO A 425 3.66 -46.86 2.71
N GLU A 426 2.94 -46.02 1.97
CA GLU A 426 2.76 -46.19 0.52
C GLU A 426 4.12 -46.28 -0.20
N PRO A 427 4.30 -47.19 -1.18
CA PRO A 427 5.51 -47.30 -1.99
C PRO A 427 5.83 -46.00 -2.74
N ARG A 428 7.07 -45.53 -2.61
CA ARG A 428 7.45 -44.17 -2.96
C ARG A 428 8.88 -44.03 -3.45
N GLU A 429 9.07 -43.05 -4.34
CA GLU A 429 10.37 -42.52 -4.78
C GLU A 429 10.46 -41.02 -4.50
N ASP A 430 11.68 -40.48 -4.55
CA ASP A 430 12.02 -39.07 -4.34
C ASP A 430 11.50 -38.48 -3.01
N HIS A 431 11.41 -39.31 -1.96
CA HIS A 431 11.17 -38.92 -0.58
C HIS A 431 12.48 -38.48 0.13
N VAL A 432 12.35 -37.92 1.34
CA VAL A 432 13.51 -37.67 2.22
C VAL A 432 13.38 -38.47 3.51
N ALA A 433 14.52 -38.86 4.09
CA ALA A 433 14.56 -39.64 5.32
C ALA A 433 15.78 -39.29 6.20
N CYS A 434 15.70 -39.64 7.48
CA CYS A 434 16.78 -39.52 8.45
C CYS A 434 16.62 -40.59 9.54
N ILE A 435 17.73 -40.98 10.18
CA ILE A 435 17.70 -41.78 11.40
C ILE A 435 17.93 -40.84 12.60
N LEU A 436 17.10 -40.96 13.62
CA LEU A 436 17.13 -40.18 14.85
C LEU A 436 16.97 -41.13 16.05
N SER A 437 18.01 -41.25 16.89
CA SER A 437 18.11 -42.33 17.89
C SER A 437 17.83 -43.70 17.24
N LYS A 438 16.86 -44.47 17.76
CA LYS A 438 16.41 -45.77 17.24
C LYS A 438 15.41 -45.71 16.07
N TYR A 439 14.99 -44.53 15.61
CA TYR A 439 13.88 -44.41 14.65
C TYR A 439 14.34 -43.96 13.26
N LEU A 440 13.86 -44.62 12.20
CA LEU A 440 13.92 -44.12 10.82
C LEU A 440 12.67 -43.27 10.55
N ILE A 441 12.87 -42.02 10.18
CA ILE A 441 11.81 -41.05 9.87
C ILE A 441 11.85 -40.76 8.38
N VAL A 442 10.71 -40.86 7.70
CA VAL A 442 10.53 -40.61 6.26
C VAL A 442 9.48 -39.52 6.08
N SER A 443 9.70 -38.57 5.15
CA SER A 443 8.68 -37.59 4.78
C SER A 443 8.49 -37.45 3.28
N GLY A 444 7.22 -37.42 2.88
CA GLY A 444 6.75 -37.12 1.54
C GLY A 444 7.27 -38.06 0.46
N GLY A 445 7.61 -37.47 -0.70
CA GLY A 445 7.94 -38.18 -1.94
C GLY A 445 6.76 -38.28 -2.91
N THR A 446 6.84 -39.21 -3.85
CA THR A 446 5.77 -39.53 -4.80
C THR A 446 5.57 -41.02 -4.95
N THR A 447 4.32 -41.44 -5.17
CA THR A 447 4.00 -42.81 -5.61
C THR A 447 4.42 -43.05 -7.07
N GLN A 448 4.39 -44.32 -7.50
CA GLN A 448 4.75 -44.77 -8.86
C GLN A 448 4.34 -43.79 -9.96
N GLY A 449 5.32 -43.35 -10.76
CA GLY A 449 5.11 -42.46 -11.91
C GLY A 449 4.65 -41.03 -11.56
N GLY A 450 4.85 -40.58 -10.32
CA GLY A 450 4.41 -39.26 -9.86
C GLY A 450 2.90 -39.13 -9.63
N SER A 451 2.16 -40.26 -9.64
CA SER A 451 0.69 -40.30 -9.67
C SER A 451 0.01 -39.64 -8.47
N LYS A 452 0.62 -39.72 -7.28
CA LYS A 452 0.21 -39.05 -6.05
C LYS A 452 1.43 -38.43 -5.39
N ARG A 453 1.31 -37.18 -4.96
CA ARG A 453 2.30 -36.49 -4.13
C ARG A 453 2.01 -36.81 -2.67
N LEU A 454 3.06 -37.14 -1.93
CA LEU A 454 2.97 -37.50 -0.53
C LEU A 454 3.43 -36.31 0.33
N GLY A 455 2.62 -35.97 1.33
CA GLY A 455 2.88 -34.90 2.29
C GLY A 455 3.09 -35.40 3.72
N ASP A 456 3.02 -36.72 3.93
CA ASP A 456 3.05 -37.40 5.22
C ASP A 456 4.45 -37.41 5.88
N VAL A 457 4.47 -37.78 7.16
CA VAL A 457 5.68 -38.15 7.91
C VAL A 457 5.42 -39.50 8.60
N GLN A 458 6.26 -40.48 8.29
CA GLN A 458 6.16 -41.87 8.74
C GLN A 458 7.39 -42.21 9.59
N VAL A 459 7.19 -43.00 10.64
CA VAL A 459 8.26 -43.36 11.59
C VAL A 459 8.31 -44.88 11.75
N LEU A 460 9.51 -45.44 11.76
CA LEU A 460 9.80 -46.86 11.99
C LEU A 460 10.77 -46.99 13.17
N ASP A 461 10.37 -47.72 14.23
CA ASP A 461 11.32 -48.17 15.25
C ASP A 461 12.20 -49.30 14.66
N LEU A 462 13.52 -49.10 14.65
CA LEU A 462 14.48 -50.04 14.03
C LEU A 462 14.83 -51.24 14.92
N TYR A 463 14.41 -51.24 16.19
CA TYR A 463 14.62 -52.32 17.16
C TYR A 463 13.36 -53.18 17.34
N SER A 464 12.18 -52.58 17.20
CA SER A 464 10.88 -53.26 17.15
C SER A 464 10.16 -52.91 15.85
N PRO A 465 10.43 -53.61 14.72
CA PRO A 465 10.06 -53.16 13.38
C PRO A 465 8.56 -53.01 13.14
N ARG A 466 8.06 -51.80 13.38
CA ARG A 466 6.67 -51.34 13.28
C ARG A 466 6.65 -49.93 12.71
N TRP A 467 5.80 -49.69 11.72
CA TRP A 467 5.58 -48.34 11.19
C TRP A 467 4.44 -47.64 11.93
N GLU A 468 4.57 -46.33 12.15
CA GLU A 468 3.48 -45.47 12.60
C GLU A 468 3.49 -44.11 11.88
N CYS A 469 2.29 -43.57 11.66
CA CYS A 469 2.09 -42.29 10.98
C CYS A 469 2.15 -41.15 12.00
N LEU A 470 3.17 -40.30 11.88
CA LEU A 470 3.36 -39.12 12.73
C LEU A 470 2.53 -37.92 12.24
N ASP A 471 2.36 -37.81 10.93
CA ASP A 471 1.63 -36.74 10.22
C ASP A 471 1.08 -37.35 8.93
N ASP A 472 -0.23 -37.34 8.73
CA ASP A 472 -0.86 -37.90 7.52
C ASP A 472 -0.76 -36.95 6.32
N GLY A 473 -0.25 -35.73 6.51
CA GLY A 473 -0.19 -34.69 5.50
C GLY A 473 -1.56 -34.07 5.18
N SER A 474 -2.61 -34.33 5.98
CA SER A 474 -3.97 -33.80 5.76
C SER A 474 -4.01 -32.28 5.62
N TYR A 475 -3.15 -31.56 6.35
CA TYR A 475 -2.98 -30.10 6.24
C TYR A 475 -2.47 -29.63 4.87
N THR A 476 -1.90 -30.53 4.06
CA THR A 476 -1.49 -30.26 2.66
C THR A 476 -2.56 -30.63 1.63
N ALA A 477 -3.53 -31.48 1.99
CA ALA A 477 -4.63 -31.87 1.10
C ALA A 477 -5.55 -30.69 0.74
N SER A 478 -5.61 -29.66 1.59
CA SER A 478 -6.28 -28.38 1.33
C SER A 478 -5.47 -27.40 0.47
N LEU A 479 -4.21 -27.73 0.14
CA LEU A 479 -3.26 -26.87 -0.59
C LEU A 479 -2.77 -27.57 -1.88
N PRO A 480 -3.65 -27.91 -2.84
CA PRO A 480 -3.30 -28.75 -4.00
C PRO A 480 -2.26 -28.15 -4.97
N TRP A 481 -1.92 -26.86 -4.83
CA TRP A 481 -0.82 -26.21 -5.55
C TRP A 481 0.57 -26.50 -4.96
N LEU A 482 0.66 -27.05 -3.74
CA LEU A 482 1.92 -27.36 -3.07
C LEU A 482 2.68 -28.46 -3.85
N ARG A 483 3.98 -28.24 -4.11
CA ARG A 483 4.82 -29.19 -4.83
C ARG A 483 5.33 -30.33 -3.91
N CYS A 484 5.97 -31.34 -4.49
CA CYS A 484 6.45 -32.53 -3.77
C CYS A 484 7.32 -32.12 -2.58
N ARG A 485 6.84 -32.39 -1.35
CA ARG A 485 7.41 -31.88 -0.09
C ARG A 485 8.92 -32.13 0.04
N ALA A 486 9.35 -33.31 -0.40
CA ALA A 486 10.71 -33.83 -0.24
C ALA A 486 11.83 -32.97 -0.87
N MET A 487 11.67 -32.44 -2.10
CA MET A 487 12.70 -31.61 -2.74
C MET A 487 13.00 -30.31 -1.97
N TYR A 488 12.04 -29.87 -1.15
CA TYR A 488 12.15 -28.71 -0.28
C TYR A 488 12.27 -29.05 1.19
N THR A 489 12.57 -30.30 1.51
CA THR A 489 12.62 -30.77 2.89
C THR A 489 14.00 -31.34 3.22
N CYS A 490 14.52 -31.00 4.41
CA CYS A 490 15.76 -31.57 4.92
C CYS A 490 15.69 -31.72 6.45
N PHE A 491 16.44 -32.71 6.96
CA PHE A 491 16.55 -32.97 8.39
C PHE A 491 17.82 -32.33 8.98
N PHE A 492 17.74 -31.90 10.23
CA PHE A 492 18.91 -31.59 11.06
C PHE A 492 18.64 -31.98 12.52
N GLY A 493 19.34 -33.00 13.01
CA GLY A 493 19.07 -33.57 14.33
C GLY A 493 17.58 -33.93 14.46
N ASN A 494 16.90 -33.34 15.43
CA ASN A 494 15.48 -33.57 15.70
C ASN A 494 14.50 -32.66 14.92
N LYS A 495 14.98 -31.88 13.94
CA LYS A 495 14.17 -30.90 13.19
C LYS A 495 14.04 -31.27 11.72
N LEU A 496 12.82 -31.18 11.22
CA LEU A 496 12.44 -31.31 9.83
C LEU A 496 12.08 -29.93 9.27
N PHE A 497 12.94 -29.40 8.41
CA PHE A 497 12.72 -28.13 7.71
C PHE A 497 12.02 -28.40 6.38
N THR A 498 10.86 -27.79 6.13
CA THR A 498 10.16 -27.81 4.83
C THR A 498 9.98 -26.38 4.33
N LEU A 499 10.62 -26.02 3.21
CA LEU A 499 10.32 -24.78 2.49
C LEU A 499 9.02 -24.94 1.69
N LYS A 500 8.25 -23.87 1.52
CA LYS A 500 7.07 -23.86 0.65
C LYS A 500 7.12 -22.75 -0.41
N PRO A 501 6.74 -23.03 -1.67
CA PRO A 501 6.52 -22.00 -2.67
C PRO A 501 5.21 -21.21 -2.41
N SER A 502 5.17 -19.98 -2.88
CA SER A 502 3.96 -19.15 -2.94
C SER A 502 3.19 -19.36 -4.25
N MET A 503 2.00 -18.77 -4.35
CA MET A 503 1.26 -18.56 -5.60
C MET A 503 2.02 -17.71 -6.65
N HIS A 504 3.20 -17.18 -6.29
CA HIS A 504 4.10 -16.42 -7.16
C HIS A 504 5.47 -17.12 -7.33
N GLU A 505 5.51 -18.44 -7.16
CA GLU A 505 6.67 -19.31 -7.42
C GLU A 505 7.96 -18.84 -6.69
N ARG A 506 7.84 -18.45 -5.42
CA ARG A 506 8.96 -18.07 -4.53
C ARG A 506 8.94 -18.80 -3.20
N LEU A 507 10.11 -19.17 -2.67
CA LEU A 507 10.27 -19.94 -1.42
C LEU A 507 10.19 -19.04 -0.18
N TRP A 508 8.96 -18.62 0.11
CA TRP A 508 8.60 -17.53 1.02
C TRP A 508 8.25 -17.96 2.45
N GLU A 509 7.97 -19.24 2.69
CA GLU A 509 7.60 -19.80 3.98
C GLU A 509 8.56 -20.94 4.33
N LEU A 510 9.05 -20.95 5.57
CA LEU A 510 9.66 -22.12 6.20
C LEU A 510 8.66 -22.69 7.22
N GLN A 511 8.34 -23.96 7.06
CA GLN A 511 7.74 -24.80 8.10
C GLN A 511 8.87 -25.56 8.81
N VAL A 512 8.87 -25.54 10.14
CA VAL A 512 9.78 -26.33 10.98
C VAL A 512 8.94 -27.27 11.83
N MET A 513 9.14 -28.57 11.66
CA MET A 513 8.58 -29.59 12.55
C MET A 513 9.72 -30.10 13.45
N GLU A 514 9.64 -29.82 14.73
CA GLU A 514 10.60 -30.25 15.76
C GLU A 514 10.00 -31.39 16.58
N LEU A 515 10.80 -32.44 16.78
CA LEU A 515 10.39 -33.68 17.43
C LEU A 515 11.14 -33.83 18.75
N ALA A 516 10.45 -33.94 19.88
CA ALA A 516 11.05 -34.41 21.12
C ALA A 516 10.76 -35.90 21.28
N LEU A 517 11.83 -36.69 21.31
CA LEU A 517 11.74 -38.14 21.54
C LEU A 517 11.21 -38.43 22.95
N PRO A 518 10.59 -39.61 23.17
CA PRO A 518 10.22 -40.07 24.51
C PRO A 518 11.40 -40.02 25.49
N GLU A 519 12.57 -40.47 25.02
CA GLU A 519 13.85 -40.46 25.72
C GLU A 519 14.23 -39.08 26.27
N ASP A 520 13.97 -38.01 25.50
CA ASP A 520 14.24 -36.62 25.90
C ASP A 520 13.14 -36.03 26.79
N ILE A 521 11.88 -36.42 26.57
CA ILE A 521 10.76 -36.06 27.45
C ILE A 521 10.97 -36.66 28.85
N GLU A 522 11.50 -37.88 28.96
CA GLU A 522 11.87 -38.47 30.24
C GLU A 522 13.07 -37.76 30.88
N ARG A 523 14.13 -37.43 30.13
CA ARG A 523 15.26 -36.63 30.62
C ARG A 523 14.79 -35.27 31.18
N LEU A 524 13.90 -34.58 30.48
CA LEU A 524 13.29 -33.31 30.92
C LEU A 524 12.43 -33.48 32.18
N ARG A 525 11.61 -34.52 32.26
CA ARG A 525 10.83 -34.87 33.48
C ARG A 525 11.76 -35.17 34.67
N HIS A 526 12.87 -35.86 34.46
CA HIS A 526 13.85 -36.19 35.50
C HIS A 526 14.66 -34.98 35.96
N SER A 527 15.03 -34.05 35.07
CA SER A 527 15.59 -32.75 35.48
C SER A 527 14.58 -31.99 36.33
N LYS A 528 13.36 -31.75 35.82
CA LYS A 528 12.36 -30.96 36.54
C LYS A 528 12.01 -31.51 37.93
N LYS A 529 12.01 -32.84 38.11
CA LYS A 529 11.87 -33.48 39.44
C LYS A 529 13.07 -33.18 40.38
N ARG A 530 14.29 -33.22 39.85
CA ARG A 530 15.53 -32.87 40.58
C ARG A 530 15.53 -31.39 40.98
N ASP A 531 15.15 -30.52 40.05
CA ASP A 531 15.11 -29.06 40.22
C ASP A 531 14.05 -28.64 41.26
N LEU A 532 12.91 -29.36 41.30
CA LEU A 532 11.87 -29.21 42.32
C LEU A 532 12.19 -29.90 43.67
N GLY A 533 13.36 -30.52 43.82
CA GLY A 533 13.77 -31.19 45.07
C GLY A 533 13.01 -32.48 45.42
N LEU A 534 12.15 -32.99 44.52
CA LEU A 534 11.24 -34.13 44.74
C LEU A 534 11.92 -35.51 44.83
N ASN A 535 13.23 -35.53 45.10
CA ASN A 535 14.02 -36.74 45.36
C ASN A 535 14.26 -36.99 46.87
N GLU A 536 13.96 -36.02 47.73
CA GLU A 536 14.04 -36.19 49.19
C GLU A 536 12.77 -36.88 49.73
N ARG A 537 12.95 -37.80 50.68
CA ARG A 537 11.86 -38.63 51.20
C ARG A 537 11.19 -37.98 52.41
N LEU A 538 9.87 -38.20 52.51
CA LEU A 538 9.11 -37.95 53.73
C LEU A 538 9.28 -39.17 54.66
N GLU A 539 9.74 -38.99 55.89
CA GLU A 539 10.08 -40.11 56.78
C GLU A 539 9.08 -40.23 57.94
N LEU A 540 8.39 -41.38 58.03
CA LEU A 540 7.57 -41.73 59.19
C LEU A 540 8.46 -42.32 60.29
N SER A 541 8.38 -41.77 61.51
CA SER A 541 9.24 -42.16 62.64
C SER A 541 8.94 -43.58 63.15
N ASP A 542 9.98 -44.33 63.46
CA ASP A 542 9.88 -45.67 64.05
C ASP A 542 9.49 -45.64 65.54
N GLU A 543 9.72 -44.51 66.24
CA GLU A 543 9.44 -44.33 67.67
C GLU A 543 7.95 -44.03 67.97
N GLY A 544 7.04 -44.79 67.35
CA GLY A 544 5.60 -44.66 67.58
C GLY A 544 5.19 -45.12 68.98
N VAL A 545 4.42 -44.32 69.71
CA VAL A 545 3.92 -44.71 71.04
C VAL A 545 2.67 -45.58 70.86
N ILE A 546 2.88 -46.90 70.97
CA ILE A 546 1.84 -47.92 70.82
C ILE A 546 1.05 -48.10 72.13
N GLY A 547 -0.26 -47.87 72.07
CA GLY A 547 -1.24 -48.17 73.12
C GLY A 547 -2.09 -49.40 72.80
N VAL A 548 -3.09 -49.66 73.66
CA VAL A 548 -4.06 -50.77 73.50
C VAL A 548 -5.08 -50.48 72.40
N SER A 549 -5.59 -49.26 72.34
CA SER A 549 -6.59 -48.80 71.34
C SER A 549 -6.17 -47.50 70.63
N SER A 550 -4.87 -47.20 70.65
CA SER A 550 -4.30 -45.96 70.12
C SER A 550 -2.87 -46.14 69.59
N LEU A 551 -2.51 -45.27 68.63
CA LEU A 551 -1.16 -45.14 68.08
C LEU A 551 -0.83 -43.64 68.02
N GLU A 552 0.28 -43.21 68.62
CA GLU A 552 0.84 -41.87 68.40
C GLU A 552 2.06 -41.95 67.49
N LEU A 553 2.01 -41.19 66.38
CA LEU A 553 2.97 -41.23 65.29
C LEU A 553 3.49 -39.82 65.01
N SER A 554 4.70 -39.73 64.47
CA SER A 554 5.25 -38.47 63.95
C SER A 554 6.08 -38.72 62.71
N TRP A 555 6.22 -37.71 61.86
CA TRP A 555 6.99 -37.77 60.61
C TRP A 555 7.89 -36.55 60.47
N ARG A 556 9.02 -36.71 59.79
CA ARG A 556 9.94 -35.62 59.47
C ARG A 556 9.62 -35.09 58.06
N PRO A 557 9.50 -33.76 57.88
CA PRO A 557 9.43 -33.17 56.55
C PRO A 557 10.74 -33.40 55.77
N PRO A 558 10.72 -33.28 54.43
CA PRO A 558 11.94 -33.17 53.62
C PRO A 558 12.81 -31.99 54.08
N THR A 559 14.08 -31.96 53.71
CA THR A 559 14.97 -30.85 54.09
C THR A 559 14.90 -29.67 53.11
N LYS A 560 14.37 -29.88 51.90
CA LYS A 560 14.02 -28.81 50.93
C LYS A 560 12.52 -28.65 50.73
N ASN A 561 12.09 -27.42 50.45
CA ASN A 561 10.72 -27.03 50.12
C ASN A 561 9.67 -27.34 51.21
N ALA A 562 10.09 -27.61 52.45
CA ALA A 562 9.20 -27.95 53.56
C ALA A 562 8.23 -26.80 53.91
N GLU A 563 8.67 -25.56 53.71
CA GLU A 563 7.89 -24.33 53.88
C GLU A 563 6.73 -24.20 52.88
N ARG A 564 6.79 -24.91 51.75
CA ARG A 564 5.74 -24.96 50.72
C ARG A 564 4.68 -26.05 50.96
N ILE A 565 4.81 -26.86 52.03
CA ILE A 565 3.84 -27.92 52.33
C ILE A 565 2.55 -27.29 52.90
N GLU A 566 1.48 -27.33 52.11
CA GLU A 566 0.15 -26.83 52.49
C GLU A 566 -0.42 -27.64 53.66
N ARG A 567 -0.27 -28.97 53.61
CA ARG A 567 -0.79 -29.93 54.60
C ARG A 567 -0.22 -31.35 54.38
N TYR A 568 -0.31 -32.15 55.44
CA TYR A 568 -0.17 -33.59 55.41
C TYR A 568 -1.54 -34.28 55.37
N LYS A 569 -1.55 -35.53 54.89
CA LYS A 569 -2.58 -36.53 55.17
C LYS A 569 -1.95 -37.77 55.77
N LEU A 570 -2.56 -38.35 56.81
CA LEU A 570 -2.20 -39.68 57.32
C LEU A 570 -3.22 -40.70 56.84
N MET A 571 -2.75 -41.75 56.20
CA MET A 571 -3.56 -42.89 55.75
C MET A 571 -3.33 -44.08 56.68
N ILE A 572 -4.39 -44.80 57.01
CA ILE A 572 -4.33 -46.11 57.68
C ILE A 572 -4.93 -47.17 56.76
N ALA A 573 -4.33 -48.36 56.75
CA ALA A 573 -4.86 -49.56 56.11
C ALA A 573 -4.88 -50.73 57.11
N THR A 574 -5.90 -51.57 57.01
CA THR A 574 -5.98 -52.85 57.73
C THR A 574 -5.47 -54.01 56.87
N SER A 575 -5.22 -55.17 57.49
CA SER A 575 -4.90 -56.43 56.79
C SER A 575 -5.94 -56.88 55.74
N THR A 576 -7.15 -56.32 55.78
CA THR A 576 -8.21 -56.48 54.76
C THR A 576 -8.13 -55.48 53.59
N GLY A 577 -7.06 -54.68 53.49
CA GLY A 577 -6.83 -53.73 52.40
C GLY A 577 -7.68 -52.44 52.44
N VAL A 578 -8.50 -52.24 53.47
CA VAL A 578 -9.38 -51.05 53.57
C VAL A 578 -8.56 -49.84 54.02
N VAL A 579 -8.29 -48.93 53.08
CA VAL A 579 -7.57 -47.66 53.32
C VAL A 579 -8.54 -46.56 53.78
N LYS A 580 -8.13 -45.75 54.75
CA LYS A 580 -8.86 -44.54 55.21
C LYS A 580 -7.92 -43.38 55.53
N ASP A 581 -8.30 -42.16 55.15
CA ASP A 581 -7.78 -40.93 55.75
C ASP A 581 -8.13 -40.93 57.26
N VAL A 582 -7.14 -40.72 58.13
CA VAL A 582 -7.33 -40.58 59.59
C VAL A 582 -6.87 -39.23 60.15
N TYR A 583 -6.08 -38.47 59.39
CA TYR A 583 -5.75 -37.08 59.69
C TYR A 583 -5.53 -36.29 58.40
N GLN A 584 -5.91 -35.01 58.41
CA GLN A 584 -5.50 -34.01 57.41
C GLN A 584 -5.23 -32.69 58.15
N GLY A 585 -4.05 -32.09 57.96
CA GLY A 585 -3.64 -30.87 58.67
C GLY A 585 -2.14 -30.59 58.55
N ARG A 586 -1.61 -29.62 59.33
CA ARG A 586 -0.20 -29.19 59.22
C ARG A 586 0.75 -29.79 60.27
N ASP A 587 0.22 -30.46 61.28
CA ASP A 587 1.01 -31.04 62.36
C ASP A 587 1.85 -32.22 61.84
N THR A 588 3.08 -32.35 62.33
CA THR A 588 4.00 -33.46 62.02
C THR A 588 3.91 -34.60 63.04
N ARG A 589 2.92 -34.55 63.94
CA ARG A 589 2.63 -35.56 64.95
C ARG A 589 1.12 -35.69 65.13
N PHE A 590 0.60 -36.92 65.19
CA PHE A 590 -0.81 -37.19 65.39
C PHE A 590 -1.04 -38.44 66.24
N ARG A 591 -2.13 -38.46 67.03
CA ARG A 591 -2.55 -39.62 67.83
C ARG A 591 -3.88 -40.15 67.33
N ILE A 592 -3.86 -41.36 66.79
CA ILE A 592 -5.06 -42.12 66.40
C ILE A 592 -5.61 -42.82 67.65
N THR A 593 -6.94 -42.84 67.81
CA THR A 593 -7.65 -43.49 68.93
C THR A 593 -8.88 -44.26 68.43
N GLY A 594 -9.30 -45.29 69.16
CA GLY A 594 -10.42 -46.15 68.75
C GLY A 594 -10.01 -47.30 67.83
N LEU A 595 -8.72 -47.64 67.82
CA LEU A 595 -8.20 -48.84 67.15
C LEU A 595 -8.54 -50.09 67.97
N LYS A 596 -8.60 -51.25 67.33
CA LYS A 596 -8.72 -52.54 68.01
C LYS A 596 -7.38 -52.91 68.65
N SER A 597 -7.40 -53.58 69.80
CA SER A 597 -6.19 -54.17 70.39
C SER A 597 -5.68 -55.37 69.58
N ASN A 598 -4.41 -55.72 69.77
CA ASN A 598 -3.72 -56.82 69.09
C ASN A 598 -3.97 -56.89 67.57
N THR A 599 -4.00 -55.73 66.90
CA THR A 599 -4.34 -55.61 65.48
C THR A 599 -3.26 -54.83 64.74
N GLU A 600 -2.77 -55.38 63.64
CA GLU A 600 -1.80 -54.71 62.76
C GLU A 600 -2.48 -53.70 61.83
N TYR A 601 -1.85 -52.53 61.71
CA TYR A 601 -2.25 -51.45 60.83
C TYR A 601 -1.04 -50.96 60.03
N ILE A 602 -1.19 -50.79 58.72
CA ILE A 602 -0.16 -50.22 57.84
C ILE A 602 -0.47 -48.73 57.65
N LEU A 603 0.51 -47.86 57.88
CA LEU A 603 0.33 -46.41 57.78
C LEU A 603 1.37 -45.76 56.87
N CYS A 604 0.93 -44.74 56.13
CA CYS A 604 1.79 -43.85 55.34
C CYS A 604 1.26 -42.41 55.37
N VAL A 605 2.16 -41.46 55.14
CA VAL A 605 1.86 -40.02 55.13
C VAL A 605 2.00 -39.50 53.71
N LYS A 606 1.10 -38.59 53.32
CA LYS A 606 1.21 -37.77 52.10
C LYS A 606 1.51 -36.33 52.50
N ALA A 607 2.54 -35.70 51.95
CA ALA A 607 2.69 -34.25 51.99
C ALA A 607 2.16 -33.64 50.69
N ILE A 608 1.40 -32.55 50.79
CA ILE A 608 0.80 -31.83 49.66
C ILE A 608 1.34 -30.40 49.66
N TYR A 609 1.84 -29.94 48.52
CA TYR A 609 2.44 -28.61 48.35
C TYR A 609 1.40 -27.57 47.88
N ASP A 610 1.75 -26.29 48.04
CA ASP A 610 1.02 -25.11 47.57
C ASP A 610 0.66 -25.13 46.07
N ASP A 611 1.47 -25.78 45.22
CA ASP A 611 1.22 -25.99 43.78
C ASP A 611 0.37 -27.23 43.45
N GLY A 612 -0.13 -27.95 44.46
CA GLY A 612 -0.91 -29.18 44.31
C GLY A 612 -0.09 -30.44 44.01
N SER A 613 1.24 -30.33 43.87
CA SER A 613 2.12 -31.51 43.84
C SER A 613 2.17 -32.20 45.20
N PHE A 614 2.74 -33.42 45.24
CA PHE A 614 2.80 -34.20 46.47
C PHE A 614 3.95 -35.21 46.49
N ILE A 615 4.30 -35.63 47.70
CA ILE A 615 5.17 -36.79 47.97
C ILE A 615 4.50 -37.71 49.01
N TRP A 616 4.99 -38.95 49.08
CA TRP A 616 4.57 -39.96 50.05
C TRP A 616 5.75 -40.37 50.94
N SER A 617 5.46 -40.80 52.17
CA SER A 617 6.39 -41.60 52.96
C SER A 617 6.40 -43.05 52.49
N GLU A 618 7.41 -43.80 52.91
CA GLU A 618 7.30 -45.26 52.94
C GLU A 618 6.18 -45.67 53.93
N SER A 619 5.59 -46.83 53.67
CA SER A 619 4.55 -47.43 54.53
C SER A 619 5.20 -48.23 55.66
N LYS A 620 4.76 -48.04 56.90
CA LYS A 620 5.23 -48.83 58.07
C LYS A 620 4.05 -49.49 58.78
N ALA A 621 4.28 -50.70 59.27
CA ALA A 621 3.29 -51.49 60.01
C ALA A 621 3.44 -51.27 61.52
N TYR A 622 2.31 -51.14 62.23
CA TYR A 622 2.24 -50.98 63.68
C TYR A 622 1.13 -51.88 64.23
N THR A 623 1.46 -52.71 65.22
CA THR A 623 0.50 -53.58 65.91
C THR A 623 0.15 -52.99 67.26
N THR A 624 -1.13 -52.76 67.52
CA THR A 624 -1.62 -52.30 68.84
C THR A 624 -1.34 -53.33 69.93
N LYS A 625 -1.13 -52.85 71.16
CA LYS A 625 -0.93 -53.76 72.32
C LYS A 625 -2.20 -54.55 72.62
N LEU A 626 -2.03 -55.66 73.36
CA LEU A 626 -3.12 -56.48 73.89
C LEU A 626 -4.01 -55.67 74.84
#